data_AF-A0A944XQI0-F1
#
_entry.id   AF-A0A944XQI0-F1
#
_cell.length_a   1.000
_cell.length_b   1.000
_cell.length_c   1.000
_cell.angle_alpha   90.00
_cell.angle_beta   90.00
_cell.angle_gamma   90.00
#
_symmetry.space_group_name_H-M   'P 1'
#
loop_
_entity.id
_entity.type
_entity.pdbx_description
1 polymer ?
#
loop_
_entity_poly.entity_id
_entity_poly.type
_entity_poly.pdbx_seq_one_letter_code
_entity_poly.pdbx_strand_id
1 'polypeptide(L)'
;MQIKKNLTILNQQKSALFLLALLFVVSPFYSVNNIGGIGLALTFNIPIWVIASCFIAAGIALFSSSRKWVYPSLWLYLLAFPVIVILIGFLNEVNRPTTWLMRQLYLLGGLGFLFALFQFRFKQ
;
A
#
# COMPACT_ATOMS: atom_id res chain seq x y z
N MET A 1 -20.11 -4.38 -26.52
CA MET A 1 -19.53 -3.37 -25.58
C MET A 1 -19.19 -3.96 -24.20
N GLN A 2 -20.07 -4.77 -23.60
CA GLN A 2 -19.89 -5.36 -22.26
C GLN A 2 -18.72 -6.36 -22.17
N ILE A 3 -18.48 -7.17 -23.20
CA ILE A 3 -17.36 -8.14 -23.28
C ILE A 3 -16.00 -7.43 -23.21
N LYS A 4 -15.82 -6.34 -23.98
CA LYS A 4 -14.56 -5.56 -23.99
C LYS A 4 -14.24 -4.97 -22.62
N LYS A 5 -15.26 -4.46 -21.91
CA LYS A 5 -15.13 -3.94 -20.54
C LYS A 5 -14.72 -5.02 -19.54
N ASN A 6 -15.30 -6.22 -19.64
CA ASN A 6 -14.94 -7.34 -18.77
C ASN A 6 -13.50 -7.82 -19.01
N LEU A 7 -13.05 -7.85 -20.26
CA LEU A 7 -11.66 -8.17 -20.63
C LEU A 7 -10.67 -7.16 -20.06
N THR A 8 -11.00 -5.86 -20.10
CA THR A 8 -10.15 -4.81 -19.50
C THR A 8 -10.00 -4.98 -17.99
N ILE A 9 -11.11 -5.22 -17.28
CA ILE A 9 -11.09 -5.45 -15.81
C ILE A 9 -10.26 -6.68 -15.47
N LEU A 10 -10.43 -7.78 -16.21
CA LEU A 10 -9.64 -8.99 -16.01
C LEU A 10 -8.15 -8.75 -16.20
N ASN A 11 -7.77 -7.98 -17.23
CA ASN A 11 -6.37 -7.66 -17.48
C ASN A 11 -5.76 -6.80 -16.35
N GLN A 12 -6.53 -5.84 -15.81
CA GLN A 12 -6.12 -5.03 -14.66
C GLN A 12 -5.93 -5.88 -13.39
N GLN A 13 -6.81 -6.86 -13.15
CA GLN A 13 -6.66 -7.79 -12.03
C GLN A 13 -5.44 -8.69 -12.20
N LYS A 14 -5.16 -9.16 -13.43
CA LYS A 14 -3.94 -9.94 -13.72
C LYS A 14 -2.67 -9.13 -13.49
N SER A 15 -2.62 -7.87 -13.94
CA SER A 15 -1.45 -7.02 -13.69
C SER A 15 -1.27 -6.72 -12.20
N ALA A 16 -2.36 -6.54 -11.46
CA ALA A 16 -2.33 -6.41 -10.01
C ALA A 16 -1.77 -7.66 -9.31
N LEU A 17 -2.28 -8.84 -9.68
CA LEU A 17 -1.80 -10.12 -9.14
C LEU A 17 -0.34 -10.37 -9.48
N PHE A 18 0.12 -10.00 -10.68
CA PHE A 18 1.53 -10.09 -11.05
C PHE A 18 2.41 -9.22 -10.14
N LEU A 19 2.02 -7.96 -9.91
CA LEU A 19 2.75 -7.07 -9.00
C LEU A 19 2.74 -7.58 -7.55
N LEU A 20 1.62 -8.13 -7.08
CA LEU A 20 1.52 -8.75 -5.76
C LEU A 20 2.43 -9.98 -5.66
N ALA A 21 2.41 -10.87 -6.66
CA ALA A 21 3.29 -12.02 -6.71
C ALA A 21 4.76 -11.60 -6.69
N LEU A 22 5.14 -10.58 -7.48
CA LEU A 22 6.49 -10.05 -7.49
C LEU A 22 6.89 -9.51 -6.10
N LEU A 23 5.98 -8.83 -5.39
CA LEU A 23 6.21 -8.34 -4.03
C LEU A 23 6.52 -9.50 -3.08
N PHE A 24 5.74 -10.59 -3.14
CA PHE A 24 5.95 -11.78 -2.31
C PHE A 24 7.18 -12.59 -2.73
N VAL A 25 7.59 -12.55 -4.00
CA VAL A 25 8.82 -13.18 -4.47
C VAL A 25 10.05 -12.42 -3.97
N VAL A 26 10.00 -11.09 -3.97
CA VAL A 26 11.13 -10.25 -3.52
C VAL A 26 11.23 -10.18 -1.99
N SER A 27 10.11 -10.31 -1.27
CA SER A 27 10.07 -10.16 0.19
C SER A 27 11.03 -11.08 0.98
N PRO A 28 11.18 -12.39 0.67
CA PRO A 28 12.02 -13.31 1.44
C PRO A 28 13.52 -12.96 1.41
N PHE A 29 13.97 -12.28 0.35
CA PHE A 29 15.36 -11.86 0.18
C PHE A 29 15.80 -10.76 1.17
N TYR A 30 14.87 -10.20 1.95
CA TYR A 30 15.12 -9.13 2.92
C TYR A 30 14.69 -9.51 4.35
N SER A 31 14.88 -10.77 4.73
CA SER A 31 14.64 -11.24 6.09
C SER A 31 15.84 -10.95 7.01
N VAL A 32 15.59 -10.32 8.15
CA VAL A 32 16.54 -10.15 9.25
C VAL A 32 15.93 -10.78 10.50
N ASN A 33 16.76 -11.35 11.37
CA ASN A 33 16.32 -11.90 12.65
C ASN A 33 15.89 -10.76 13.58
N ASN A 34 14.59 -10.64 13.81
CA ASN A 34 14.01 -9.57 14.61
C ASN A 34 13.21 -10.18 15.77
N ILE A 35 13.60 -9.91 17.01
CA ILE A 35 12.92 -10.40 18.23
C ILE A 35 11.48 -9.83 18.39
N GLY A 36 11.10 -8.84 17.57
CA GLY A 36 9.80 -8.14 17.65
C GLY A 36 8.97 -8.05 16.36
N GLY A 37 9.25 -8.85 15.32
CA GLY A 37 8.32 -9.00 14.17
C GLY A 37 8.01 -7.74 13.32
N ILE A 38 8.75 -6.64 13.46
CA ILE A 38 8.51 -5.39 12.74
C ILE A 38 9.09 -5.46 11.31
N GLY A 39 8.47 -6.25 10.43
CA GLY A 39 8.88 -6.37 9.02
C GLY A 39 8.82 -5.04 8.23
N LEU A 40 8.09 -4.04 8.74
CA LEU A 40 7.90 -2.73 8.10
C LEU A 40 9.02 -1.70 8.40
N ALA A 41 9.87 -1.93 9.40
CA ALA A 41 10.93 -0.99 9.81
C ALA A 41 12.34 -1.45 9.41
N LEU A 42 12.46 -2.27 8.36
CA LEU A 42 13.74 -2.74 7.84
C LEU A 42 14.32 -1.71 6.89
N THR A 43 15.42 -1.08 7.29
CA THR A 43 16.21 -0.10 6.51
C THR A 43 16.66 -0.60 5.14
N PHE A 44 16.53 -1.91 4.86
CA PHE A 44 16.94 -2.58 3.62
C PHE A 44 15.77 -3.10 2.76
N ASN A 45 14.51 -2.77 3.05
CA ASN A 45 13.36 -3.21 2.26
C ASN A 45 13.05 -2.35 1.02
N ILE A 46 14.00 -1.53 0.55
CA ILE A 46 13.81 -0.60 -0.58
C ILE A 46 13.23 -1.31 -1.82
N PRO A 47 13.69 -2.51 -2.22
CA PRO A 47 13.14 -3.18 -3.40
C PRO A 47 11.68 -3.62 -3.25
N ILE A 48 11.25 -3.97 -2.03
CA ILE A 48 9.84 -4.24 -1.71
C ILE A 48 9.02 -2.97 -1.91
N TRP A 49 9.52 -1.83 -1.45
CA TRP A 49 8.87 -0.53 -1.62
C TRP A 49 8.83 -0.04 -3.07
N VAL A 50 9.78 -0.42 -3.92
CA VAL A 50 9.71 -0.15 -5.36
C VAL A 50 8.48 -0.83 -5.96
N ILE A 51 8.31 -2.12 -5.70
CA ILE A 51 7.17 -2.89 -6.22
C ILE A 51 5.86 -2.39 -5.62
N ALA A 52 5.83 -2.12 -4.30
CA ALA A 52 4.67 -1.56 -3.63
C ALA A 52 4.29 -0.19 -4.22
N SER A 53 5.26 0.67 -4.51
CA SER A 53 5.02 1.99 -5.12
C SER A 53 4.47 1.86 -6.54
N CYS A 54 4.97 0.91 -7.34
CA CYS A 54 4.39 0.59 -8.65
C CYS A 54 2.93 0.12 -8.54
N PHE A 55 2.62 -0.73 -7.56
CA PHE A 55 1.26 -1.19 -7.29
C PHE A 55 0.33 -0.03 -6.90
N ILE A 56 0.80 0.86 -6.01
CA ILE A 56 0.07 2.06 -5.59
C ILE A 56 -0.19 2.97 -6.79
N ALA A 57 0.84 3.25 -7.60
CA ALA A 57 0.74 4.09 -8.79
C ALA A 57 -0.27 3.51 -9.80
N ALA A 58 -0.28 2.20 -10.02
CA ALA A 58 -1.24 1.53 -10.88
C ALA A 58 -2.69 1.69 -10.35
N GLY A 59 -2.90 1.53 -9.03
CA GLY A 59 -4.20 1.77 -8.40
C GLY A 59 -4.69 3.23 -8.55
N ILE A 60 -3.79 4.20 -8.37
CA ILE A 60 -4.09 5.63 -8.58
C ILE A 60 -4.44 5.90 -10.05
N ALA A 61 -3.69 5.35 -11.00
CA ALA A 61 -3.98 5.49 -12.42
C ALA A 61 -5.36 4.92 -12.78
N LEU A 62 -5.75 3.78 -12.19
CA LEU A 62 -7.08 3.19 -12.37
C LEU A 62 -8.19 4.06 -11.79
N PHE A 63 -7.97 4.62 -10.60
CA PHE A 63 -8.89 5.58 -10.00
C PHE A 63 -9.09 6.80 -10.91
N SER A 64 -7.99 7.43 -11.36
CA SER A 64 -8.02 8.59 -12.25
C SER A 64 -8.72 8.32 -13.58
N SER A 65 -8.52 7.14 -14.17
CA SER A 65 -9.16 6.75 -15.42
C SER A 65 -10.65 6.42 -15.27
N SER A 66 -11.04 5.75 -14.17
CA SER A 66 -12.41 5.28 -13.98
C SER A 66 -13.35 6.29 -13.31
N ARG A 67 -12.80 7.31 -12.63
CA ARG A 67 -13.52 8.29 -11.78
C ARG A 67 -14.48 7.66 -10.76
N LYS A 68 -14.23 6.40 -10.40
CA LYS A 68 -15.07 5.65 -9.47
C LYS A 68 -14.24 5.23 -8.28
N TRP A 69 -14.50 5.86 -7.15
CA TRP A 69 -13.85 5.51 -5.90
C TRP A 69 -14.47 4.24 -5.32
N VAL A 70 -13.64 3.22 -5.10
CA VAL A 70 -14.03 2.01 -4.36
C VAL A 70 -13.37 2.05 -2.99
N TYR A 71 -14.18 1.95 -1.93
CA TYR A 71 -13.73 1.95 -0.54
C TYR A 71 -14.62 1.03 0.32
N PRO A 72 -14.10 0.42 1.40
CA PRO A 72 -14.88 -0.38 2.34
C PRO A 72 -15.74 0.51 3.25
N SER A 73 -16.82 -0.04 3.82
CA SER A 73 -17.70 0.69 4.76
C SER A 73 -16.94 1.28 5.96
N LEU A 74 -15.87 0.60 6.40
CA LEU A 74 -15.04 1.00 7.53
C LEU A 74 -13.82 1.87 7.14
N TRP A 75 -13.80 2.47 5.94
CA TRP A 75 -12.67 3.26 5.45
C TRP A 75 -12.26 4.43 6.37
N LEU A 76 -13.21 5.05 7.07
CA LEU A 76 -12.91 6.11 8.04
C LEU A 76 -12.07 5.60 9.23
N TYR A 77 -12.32 4.37 9.70
CA TYR A 77 -11.52 3.77 10.78
C TYR A 77 -10.10 3.45 10.31
N LEU A 78 -9.95 3.02 9.05
CA LEU A 78 -8.65 2.84 8.39
C LEU A 78 -7.86 4.15 8.32
N LEU A 79 -8.52 5.29 8.11
CA LEU A 79 -7.88 6.61 8.13
C LEU A 79 -7.67 7.18 9.54
N ALA A 80 -8.52 6.83 10.51
CA ALA A 80 -8.42 7.35 11.87
C ALA A 80 -7.09 6.95 12.53
N PHE A 81 -6.72 5.67 12.44
CA PHE A 81 -5.46 5.16 13.00
C PHE A 81 -4.21 5.97 12.56
N PRO A 82 -3.91 6.11 11.26
CA PRO A 82 -2.73 6.82 10.80
C PRO A 82 -2.77 8.32 11.13
N VAL A 83 -3.95 8.96 11.08
CA VAL A 83 -4.10 10.36 11.47
C VAL A 83 -3.77 10.54 12.96
N ILE A 84 -4.31 9.69 13.82
CA ILE A 84 -4.04 9.72 15.27
C ILE A 84 -2.55 9.49 15.55
N VAL A 85 -1.92 8.52 14.89
CA VAL A 85 -0.49 8.22 15.07
C VAL A 85 0.38 9.41 14.64
N ILE A 86 0.06 10.07 13.53
CA ILE A 86 0.78 11.25 13.06
C ILE A 86 0.62 12.41 14.05
N LEU A 87 -0.61 12.69 14.52
CA LEU A 87 -0.88 13.76 15.48
C LEU A 87 -0.16 13.55 16.81
N ILE A 88 -0.23 12.34 17.37
CA ILE A 88 0.51 11.98 18.59
C ILE A 88 2.02 12.11 18.35
N GLY A 89 2.49 11.74 17.16
CA GLY A 89 3.89 11.88 16.76
C GLY A 89 4.39 13.32 16.78
N PHE A 90 3.55 14.31 16.41
CA PHE A 90 3.90 15.74 16.47
C PHE A 90 3.87 16.31 17.88
N LEU A 91 3.02 15.77 18.77
CA LEU A 91 2.89 16.24 20.15
C LEU A 91 4.03 15.75 21.07
N ASN A 92 4.74 14.70 20.67
CA ASN A 92 5.84 14.12 21.43
C ASN A 92 7.19 14.64 20.95
N GLU A 93 8.19 14.64 21.84
CA GLU A 93 9.57 14.96 21.47
C GLU A 93 10.13 13.89 20.51
N VAL A 94 10.51 14.33 19.31
CA VAL A 94 11.05 13.45 18.27
C VAL A 94 12.58 13.47 18.31
N ASN A 95 13.16 12.52 19.07
CA ASN A 95 14.62 12.38 19.20
C ASN A 95 15.36 12.11 17.88
N ARG A 96 14.69 11.52 16.89
CA ARG A 96 15.26 11.16 15.57
C ARG A 96 14.27 11.47 14.43
N PRO A 97 14.22 12.74 13.96
CA PRO A 97 13.21 13.20 13.00
C PRO A 97 13.17 12.40 11.70
N THR A 98 14.34 12.00 11.19
CA THR A 98 14.43 11.20 9.96
C THR A 98 13.78 9.83 10.11
N THR A 99 14.04 9.13 11.22
CA THR A 99 13.43 7.82 11.48
C THR A 99 11.93 7.92 11.72
N TRP A 100 11.48 9.00 12.35
CA TRP A 100 10.06 9.27 12.55
C TRP A 100 9.36 9.55 11.22
N LEU A 101 9.94 10.40 10.36
CA LEU A 101 9.40 10.70 9.03
C LEU A 101 9.26 9.42 8.20
N MET A 102 10.27 8.56 8.19
CA MET A 102 10.20 7.29 7.46
C MET A 102 9.07 6.39 7.97
N ARG A 103 8.83 6.34 9.29
CA ARG A 103 7.68 5.61 9.87
C ARG A 103 6.34 6.17 9.37
N GLN A 104 6.21 7.49 9.28
CA GLN A 104 4.98 8.10 8.75
C GLN A 104 4.81 7.78 7.27
N LEU A 105 5.89 7.82 6.48
CA LEU A 105 5.85 7.43 5.06
C LEU A 105 5.46 5.97 4.87
N TYR A 106 5.97 5.05 5.70
CA TYR A 106 5.57 3.64 5.63
C TYR A 106 4.11 3.43 5.99
N LEU A 107 3.61 4.15 6.99
CA LEU A 107 2.22 4.09 7.42
C LEU A 107 1.27 4.68 6.36
N LEU A 108 1.61 5.81 5.77
CA LEU A 108 0.86 6.40 4.63
C LEU A 108 0.98 5.54 3.37
N GLY A 109 2.15 4.92 3.14
CA GLY A 109 2.37 3.98 2.05
C GLY A 109 1.49 2.74 2.17
N GLY A 110 1.33 2.21 3.38
CA GLY A 110 0.38 1.13 3.68
C GLY A 110 -1.07 1.50 3.36
N LEU A 111 -1.50 2.73 3.70
CA LEU A 111 -2.82 3.23 3.30
C LEU A 111 -2.96 3.36 1.79
N GLY A 112 -1.94 3.90 1.11
CA GLY A 112 -1.91 3.99 -0.35
C GLY A 112 -2.03 2.61 -0.99
N PHE A 113 -1.37 1.61 -0.41
CA PHE A 113 -1.43 0.22 -0.86
C PHE A 113 -2.84 -0.36 -0.71
N LEU A 114 -3.48 -0.18 0.45
CA LEU A 114 -4.86 -0.61 0.68
C LEU A 114 -5.85 0.11 -0.26
N PHE A 115 -5.68 1.41 -0.45
CA PHE A 115 -6.44 2.18 -1.42
C PHE A 115 -6.34 1.57 -2.82
N ALA A 116 -5.12 1.30 -3.28
CA ALA A 116 -4.87 0.70 -4.59
C ALA A 116 -5.52 -0.68 -4.72
N LEU A 117 -5.43 -1.51 -3.68
CA LEU A 117 -6.04 -2.84 -3.63
C LEU A 117 -7.55 -2.78 -3.88
N PHE A 118 -8.25 -1.81 -3.30
CA PHE A 118 -9.68 -1.61 -3.55
C PHE A 118 -9.99 -1.16 -4.98
N GLN A 119 -9.10 -0.41 -5.63
CA GLN A 119 -9.33 0.06 -7.01
C GLN A 119 -9.32 -1.08 -8.04
N PHE A 120 -8.62 -2.19 -7.77
CA PHE A 120 -8.58 -3.37 -8.64
C PHE A 120 -9.84 -4.25 -8.58
N ARG A 121 -10.74 -4.02 -7.61
CA ARG A 121 -12.06 -4.68 -7.51
C ARG A 121 -11.97 -6.20 -7.65
N PHE A 122 -11.05 -6.83 -6.91
CA PHE A 122 -11.00 -8.28 -6.84
C PHE A 122 -12.38 -8.82 -6.46
N LYS A 123 -12.88 -9.78 -7.25
CA LYS A 123 -14.11 -10.50 -6.92
C LYS A 123 -13.74 -11.62 -5.97
N GLN A 124 -14.45 -11.69 -4.84
CA GLN A 124 -14.49 -12.90 -4.02
C GLN A 124 -15.32 -13.97 -4.72
#